data_AF-A0A438FZ27-F1
#
_entry.id   AF-A0A438FZ27-F1
#
_cell.length_a   1.000
_cell.length_b   1.000
_cell.length_c   1.000
_cell.angle_alpha   90.00
_cell.angle_beta   90.00
_cell.angle_gamma   90.00
#
_symmetry.space_group_name_H-M   'P 1'
#
loop_
_entity.id
_entity.type
_entity.pdbx_description
1 polymer ?
#
loop_
_entity_poly.entity_id
_entity_poly.type
_entity_poly.pdbx_seq_one_letter_code
_entity_poly.pdbx_strand_id
1 'polypeptide(L)'
;MRRWKQSALREMHEVFGGQMTVEEFKELWEEYENNSSLEANLVKDFEKVEPSLQALEYEMEHGKVLAVLDAHFLSLEGKFQTEIGKSWAAEITSRRNSWLGNCLN
;
A
#
# COMPACT_ATOMS: atom_id res chain seq x y z
N MET A 1 4.38 2.70 21.93
CA MET A 1 4.61 2.31 20.53
C MET A 1 6.05 1.85 20.24
N ARG A 2 7.10 2.64 20.55
CA ARG A 2 8.52 2.27 20.26
C ARG A 2 9.02 0.94 20.85
N ARG A 3 8.57 0.56 22.04
CA ARG A 3 9.06 -0.63 22.76
C ARG A 3 8.60 -1.97 22.17
N TRP A 4 7.44 -1.97 21.49
CA TRP A 4 6.82 -3.17 20.91
C TRP A 4 7.43 -3.47 19.54
N LYS A 5 7.68 -2.42 18.73
CA LYS A 5 8.42 -2.52 17.46
C LYS A 5 9.79 -3.17 17.69
N GLN A 6 10.55 -2.73 18.69
CA GLN A 6 11.86 -3.33 19.01
C GLN A 6 11.82 -4.77 19.54
N SER A 7 10.69 -5.21 20.12
CA SER A 7 10.53 -6.61 20.52
C SER A 7 10.26 -7.49 19.31
N ALA A 8 9.35 -7.05 18.42
CA ALA A 8 9.03 -7.74 17.18
C ALA A 8 10.24 -7.89 16.25
N LEU A 9 11.10 -6.87 16.17
CA LEU A 9 12.35 -6.92 15.40
C LEU A 9 13.30 -8.03 15.86
N ARG A 10 13.40 -8.24 17.18
CA ARG A 10 14.25 -9.31 17.73
C ARG A 10 13.69 -10.69 17.46
N GLU A 11 12.38 -10.86 17.63
CA GLU A 11 11.70 -12.12 17.33
C GLU A 11 11.79 -12.47 15.83
N MET A 12 11.63 -11.47 14.95
CA MET A 12 11.78 -11.66 13.50
C MET A 12 13.18 -12.14 13.11
N HIS A 13 14.24 -11.60 13.72
CA HIS A 13 15.60 -12.05 13.45
C HIS A 13 15.83 -13.52 13.80
N GLU A 14 15.25 -14.00 14.91
CA GLU A 14 15.30 -15.42 15.27
C GLU A 14 14.54 -16.29 14.25
N VAL A 15 13.41 -15.79 13.71
CA VAL A 15 12.59 -16.49 12.72
C VAL A 15 13.24 -16.54 11.33
N PHE A 16 13.95 -15.50 10.90
CA PHE A 16 14.62 -15.44 9.59
C PHE A 16 15.91 -16.27 9.51
N GLY A 17 16.23 -17.06 10.54
CA GLY A 17 17.33 -18.02 10.50
C GLY A 17 18.72 -17.40 10.34
N GLY A 18 18.88 -16.12 10.72
CA GLY A 18 20.15 -15.40 10.65
C GLY A 18 20.66 -15.09 9.24
N GLN A 19 19.81 -15.18 8.20
CA GLN A 19 20.20 -14.81 6.83
C GLN A 19 20.32 -13.31 6.61
N MET A 20 19.66 -12.51 7.44
CA MET A 20 19.72 -11.05 7.45
C MET A 20 20.00 -10.60 8.88
N THR A 21 20.95 -9.69 9.05
CA THR A 21 21.33 -9.21 10.38
C THR A 21 20.22 -8.34 10.98
N VAL A 22 20.10 -8.31 12.32
CA VAL A 22 19.13 -7.41 13.01
C VAL A 22 19.37 -5.96 12.59
N GLU A 23 20.64 -5.63 12.38
CA GLU A 23 21.14 -4.31 12.01
C GLU A 23 20.63 -3.88 10.62
N GLU A 24 20.78 -4.73 9.60
CA GLU A 24 20.26 -4.45 8.24
C GLU A 24 18.75 -4.29 8.24
N PHE A 25 18.01 -5.13 8.97
CA PHE A 25 16.55 -4.98 9.09
C PHE A 25 16.21 -3.63 9.71
N LYS A 26 16.90 -3.26 10.80
CA LYS A 26 16.65 -2.02 11.51
C LYS A 26 16.93 -0.80 10.63
N GLU A 27 18.00 -0.83 9.84
CA GLU A 27 18.32 0.23 8.87
C GLU A 27 17.24 0.36 7.80
N LEU A 28 16.81 -0.74 7.18
CA LEU A 28 15.71 -0.74 6.21
C LEU A 28 14.39 -0.25 6.81
N TRP A 29 14.10 -0.63 8.06
CA TRP A 29 12.91 -0.18 8.77
C TRP A 29 12.95 1.32 9.06
N GLU A 30 14.10 1.85 9.50
CA GLU A 30 14.30 3.28 9.73
C GLU A 30 14.22 4.07 8.42
N GLU A 31 14.77 3.54 7.33
CA GLU A 31 14.67 4.12 5.98
C GLU A 31 13.20 4.21 5.53
N TYR A 32 12.43 3.13 5.73
CA TYR A 32 11.01 3.09 5.46
C TYR A 32 10.23 4.11 6.29
N GLU A 33 10.37 4.10 7.62
CA GLU A 33 9.63 5.01 8.51
C GLU A 33 9.93 6.48 8.18
N ASN A 34 11.17 6.81 7.81
CA ASN A 34 11.61 8.18 7.55
C ASN A 34 11.39 8.69 6.12
N ASN A 35 10.89 7.87 5.19
CA ASN A 35 10.73 8.22 3.77
C ASN A 35 12.05 8.67 3.11
N SER A 36 13.19 8.13 3.56
CA SER A 36 14.51 8.69 3.23
C SER A 36 15.07 8.25 1.88
N SER A 37 14.43 7.31 1.19
CA SER A 37 14.84 6.81 -0.12
C SER A 37 13.69 6.82 -1.13
N LEU A 38 14.03 6.68 -2.42
CA LEU A 38 13.03 6.53 -3.48
C LEU A 38 12.28 5.21 -3.31
N GLU A 39 12.98 4.16 -2.92
CA GLU A 39 12.48 2.83 -2.64
C GLU A 39 11.47 2.86 -1.49
N ALA A 40 11.78 3.52 -0.37
CA ALA A 40 10.86 3.69 0.75
C ALA A 40 9.57 4.42 0.34
N ASN A 41 9.70 5.49 -0.44
CA ASN A 41 8.55 6.23 -0.97
C ASN A 41 7.70 5.37 -1.91
N LEU A 42 8.34 4.55 -2.75
CA LEU A 42 7.65 3.61 -3.63
C LEU A 42 6.92 2.52 -2.84
N VAL A 43 7.56 1.93 -1.82
CA VAL A 43 6.93 0.92 -0.94
C VAL A 43 5.72 1.50 -0.21
N LYS A 44 5.78 2.76 0.23
CA LYS A 44 4.63 3.44 0.84
C LYS A 44 3.51 3.76 -0.13
N ASP A 45 3.82 3.95 -1.40
CA ASP A 45 2.79 4.05 -2.42
C ASP A 45 2.15 2.68 -2.67
N PHE A 46 2.94 1.60 -2.67
CA PHE A 46 2.40 0.23 -2.74
C PHE A 46 1.45 -0.10 -1.58
N GLU A 47 1.73 0.32 -0.35
CA GLU A 47 0.82 0.12 0.82
C GLU A 47 -0.59 0.72 0.58
N LYS A 48 -0.70 1.72 -0.32
CA LYS A 48 -1.97 2.37 -0.67
C LYS A 48 -2.60 1.77 -1.93
N VAL A 49 -1.77 1.46 -2.93
CA VAL A 49 -2.20 0.86 -4.20
C VAL A 49 -2.77 -0.54 -4.00
N GLU A 50 -2.12 -1.36 -3.16
CA GLU A 50 -2.48 -2.77 -3.01
C GLU A 50 -3.90 -2.96 -2.46
N PRO A 51 -4.32 -2.31 -1.36
CA PRO A 51 -5.70 -2.42 -0.89
C PRO A 51 -6.72 -1.83 -1.87
N SER A 52 -6.34 -0.79 -2.60
CA SER A 52 -7.18 -0.17 -3.63
C SER A 52 -7.48 -1.15 -4.78
N LEU A 53 -6.46 -1.91 -5.20
CA LEU A 53 -6.58 -2.91 -6.25
C LEU A 53 -7.43 -4.10 -5.78
N GLN A 54 -7.16 -4.64 -4.59
CA GLN A 54 -7.96 -5.73 -3.99
C GLN A 54 -9.44 -5.36 -3.91
N ALA A 55 -9.73 -4.12 -3.48
CA ALA A 55 -11.10 -3.67 -3.34
C ALA A 55 -11.80 -3.53 -4.71
N LEU A 56 -11.10 -3.04 -5.74
CA LEU A 56 -11.62 -3.00 -7.11
C LEU A 56 -11.94 -4.42 -7.64
N GLU A 57 -11.02 -5.36 -7.48
CA GLU A 57 -11.22 -6.74 -7.91
C GLU A 57 -12.44 -7.37 -7.22
N TYR A 58 -12.61 -7.09 -5.93
CA TYR A 58 -13.78 -7.54 -5.17
C TYR A 58 -15.10 -6.95 -5.72
N GLU A 59 -15.15 -5.65 -5.99
CA GLU A 59 -16.34 -4.99 -6.59
C GLU A 59 -16.70 -5.64 -7.92
N MET A 60 -15.70 -5.86 -8.79
CA MET A 60 -15.87 -6.42 -10.13
C MET A 60 -16.32 -7.89 -10.10
N GLU A 61 -15.74 -8.72 -9.25
CA GLU A 61 -16.08 -10.15 -9.13
C GLU A 61 -17.49 -10.35 -8.56
N HIS A 62 -17.91 -9.51 -7.61
CA HIS A 62 -19.17 -9.69 -6.90
C HIS A 62 -20.32 -8.82 -7.43
N GLY A 63 -20.07 -7.96 -8.42
CA GLY A 63 -21.09 -7.08 -8.99
C GLY A 63 -21.65 -6.06 -8.00
N LYS A 64 -20.87 -5.69 -6.97
CA LYS A 64 -21.31 -4.80 -5.88
C LYS A 64 -20.50 -3.52 -5.92
N VAL A 65 -21.18 -2.39 -5.94
CA VAL A 65 -20.55 -1.09 -5.72
C VAL A 65 -20.34 -0.90 -4.22
N LEU A 66 -19.08 -0.90 -3.78
CA LEU A 66 -18.72 -0.55 -2.43
C LEU A 66 -18.37 0.95 -2.39
N ALA A 67 -19.21 1.75 -1.73
CA ALA A 67 -18.89 3.15 -1.40
C ALA A 67 -17.59 3.28 -0.56
N VAL A 68 -17.05 2.15 -0.09
CA VAL A 68 -15.77 2.05 0.60
C VAL A 68 -14.60 2.44 -0.31
N LEU A 69 -14.64 2.13 -1.61
CA LEU A 69 -13.56 2.57 -2.51
C LEU A 69 -13.54 4.09 -2.66
N ASP A 70 -14.70 4.73 -2.78
CA ASP A 70 -14.77 6.20 -2.90
C ASP A 70 -14.17 6.88 -1.66
N ALA A 71 -14.54 6.41 -0.47
CA ALA A 71 -13.97 6.89 0.78
C ALA A 71 -12.46 6.60 0.88
N HIS A 72 -12.02 5.42 0.41
CA HIS A 72 -10.61 5.05 0.38
C HIS A 72 -9.82 5.97 -0.56
N PHE A 73 -10.24 6.14 -1.81
CA PHE A 73 -9.58 7.00 -2.79
C PHE A 73 -9.57 8.48 -2.39
N LEU A 74 -10.68 9.01 -1.87
CA LEU A 74 -10.72 10.37 -1.30
C LEU A 74 -9.73 10.52 -0.15
N SER A 75 -9.58 9.49 0.68
CA SER A 75 -8.60 9.51 1.78
C SER A 75 -7.15 9.42 1.30
N LEU A 76 -6.90 8.96 0.06
CA LEU A 76 -5.57 8.79 -0.53
C LEU A 76 -5.15 9.96 -1.42
N GLU A 77 -6.05 10.92 -1.66
CA GLU A 77 -5.75 12.11 -2.46
C GLU A 77 -4.58 12.89 -1.87
N GLY A 78 -3.57 13.16 -2.70
CA GLY A 78 -2.33 13.83 -2.29
C GLY A 78 -1.39 13.00 -1.41
N LYS A 79 -1.69 11.71 -1.12
CA LYS A 79 -0.82 10.86 -0.29
C LYS A 79 0.22 10.06 -1.08
N PHE A 80 0.07 9.95 -2.40
CA PHE A 80 1.06 9.31 -3.26
C PHE A 80 2.30 10.18 -3.42
N GLN A 81 3.47 9.63 -3.09
CA GLN A 81 4.74 10.36 -3.07
C GLN A 81 5.42 10.35 -4.45
N THR A 82 5.33 9.23 -5.17
CA THR A 82 6.00 8.99 -6.45
C THR A 82 5.07 9.24 -7.64
N GLU A 83 5.63 9.63 -8.78
CA GLU A 83 4.86 9.78 -10.03
C GLU A 83 4.28 8.44 -10.52
N ILE A 84 4.99 7.34 -10.24
CA ILE A 84 4.53 5.99 -10.55
C ILE A 84 3.30 5.65 -9.69
N GLY A 85 3.36 5.91 -8.37
CA GLY A 85 2.23 5.70 -7.45
C GLY A 85 0.98 6.49 -7.86
N LYS A 86 1.16 7.77 -8.25
CA LYS A 86 0.07 8.60 -8.78
C LYS A 86 -0.53 8.01 -10.06
N SER A 87 0.32 7.52 -10.97
CA SER A 87 -0.12 6.91 -12.22
C SER A 87 -0.93 5.63 -11.99
N TRP A 88 -0.52 4.79 -11.04
CA TRP A 88 -1.30 3.60 -10.65
C TRP A 88 -2.65 3.95 -10.02
N ALA A 89 -2.69 4.94 -9.13
CA ALA A 89 -3.94 5.40 -8.54
C ALA A 89 -4.94 5.90 -9.59
N ALA A 90 -4.43 6.67 -10.57
CA ALA A 90 -5.22 7.14 -11.69
C ALA A 90 -5.75 5.98 -12.56
N GLU A 91 -4.92 4.97 -12.84
CA GLU A 91 -5.32 3.79 -13.61
C GLU A 91 -6.40 2.97 -12.91
N ILE A 92 -6.26 2.70 -11.60
CA ILE A 92 -7.28 1.96 -10.83
C ILE A 92 -8.61 2.72 -10.85
N THR A 93 -8.57 4.04 -10.68
CA THR A 93 -9.75 4.91 -10.74
C THR A 93 -10.41 4.86 -12.12
N SER A 94 -9.61 4.93 -13.19
CA SER A 94 -10.08 4.83 -14.58
C SER A 94 -10.82 3.51 -14.83
N ARG A 95 -10.24 2.38 -14.41
CA ARG A 95 -10.86 1.04 -14.55
C ARG A 95 -12.18 0.94 -13.80
N ARG A 96 -12.23 1.42 -12.56
CA ARG A 96 -13.45 1.44 -11.76
C ARG A 96 -14.56 2.24 -12.45
N ASN A 97 -14.25 3.44 -12.92
CA ASN A 97 -15.22 4.30 -13.61
C ASN A 97 -15.74 3.67 -14.91
N SER A 98 -14.86 3.02 -15.67
CA SER A 98 -15.27 2.27 -16.86
C SER A 98 -16.20 1.12 -16.52
N TRP A 99 -15.89 0.35 -15.47
CA TRP A 99 -16.75 -0.73 -15.00
C TRP A 99 -18.12 -0.22 -14.53
N LEU A 100 -18.16 0.84 -13.72
CA LEU A 100 -19.41 1.46 -13.28
C LEU A 100 -20.25 1.96 -14.46
N GLY A 101 -19.62 2.59 -15.46
CA GLY A 101 -20.29 3.03 -16.68
C GLY A 101 -20.89 1.88 -17.51
N ASN A 102 -20.28 0.69 -17.47
CA ASN A 102 -20.81 -0.51 -18.12
C ASN A 102 -21.93 -1.19 -17.32
N CYS A 103 -21.92 -1.08 -15.99
CA CYS A 103 -22.96 -1.66 -15.13
C CYS A 103 -24.24 -0.80 -15.07
N LEU A 104 -24.17 0.48 -15.42
CA LEU A 104 -25.30 1.43 -15.38
C LEU A 104 -26.01 1.62 -16.73
N ASN A 105 -25.55 0.96 -17.80
CA ASN A 105 -26.19 0.90 -19.12
C ASN A 105 -26.89 -0.44 -19.32
#